data_AF-A0A2N1PX58-F1
#
_entry.id   AF-A0A2N1PX58-F1
#
_cell.length_a   1.000
_cell.length_b   1.000
_cell.length_c   1.000
_cell.angle_alpha   90.00
_cell.angle_beta   90.00
_cell.angle_gamma   90.00
#
_symmetry.space_group_name_H-M   'P 1'
#
loop_
_entity.id
_entity.type
_entity.pdbx_description
1 polymer ?
#
loop_
_entity_poly.entity_id
_entity_poly.type
_entity_poly.pdbx_seq_one_letter_code
_entity_poly.pdbx_strand_id
1 'polypeptide(L)'
;MHDTSIERTTNGNLVVENSTLAELREFMIIDNFGTFPNIPVPTLEEYFIRFKDEDVILFIEIKSTNANIVPALRTLIEEYDFFSQSVVITFHTAQAMIMRDVLPEISVGLLNGGLLNAENVSSSVSATINQIVPIKTTLNPYYLPATKEMLEQMQHRAITLWTWTINNPEDFIGQIVLGVGGVTTDHSTWISNEIVEFWVPQTEFTYSISNPTTVELMGRFGNRAGLDYPFPFQFIILSGSETGITFGTKNSITGATTAGDVYILPYLETTLSDGTQITLYYDIVHVQITE
;
A
#
# COMPACT_ATOMS: atom_id res chain seq x y z
N MET A 1 1.23 17.55 -13.38
CA MET A 1 1.55 17.13 -14.76
C MET A 1 2.73 16.17 -14.74
N HIS A 2 2.72 15.13 -15.58
CA HIS A 2 3.82 14.15 -15.63
C HIS A 2 5.06 14.68 -16.36
N ASP A 3 4.86 15.32 -17.50
CA ASP A 3 5.93 15.82 -18.36
C ASP A 3 6.33 17.25 -17.99
N THR A 4 7.53 17.65 -18.43
CA THR A 4 8.03 19.03 -18.27
C THR A 4 7.20 20.05 -19.04
N SER A 5 6.63 19.66 -20.19
CA SER A 5 5.70 20.48 -20.99
C SER A 5 4.31 19.87 -21.03
N ILE A 6 3.31 20.70 -21.35
CA ILE A 6 1.91 20.25 -21.43
C ILE A 6 1.52 19.66 -22.80
N GLU A 7 2.45 19.63 -23.76
CA GLU A 7 2.18 19.30 -25.18
C GLU A 7 1.54 17.93 -25.40
N ARG A 8 2.04 16.89 -24.73
CA ARG A 8 1.53 15.54 -24.93
C ARG A 8 0.08 15.37 -24.43
N THR A 9 -0.32 16.16 -23.43
CA THR A 9 -1.54 15.90 -22.65
C THR A 9 -2.56 17.02 -22.73
N THR A 10 -2.28 18.09 -23.45
CA THR A 10 -3.17 19.23 -23.62
C THR A 10 -3.17 19.72 -25.06
N ASN A 11 -4.04 20.67 -25.38
CA ASN A 11 -4.02 21.41 -26.63
C ASN A 11 -3.01 22.60 -26.65
N GLY A 12 -2.08 22.67 -25.69
CA GLY A 12 -1.04 23.71 -25.58
C GLY A 12 0.37 23.15 -25.67
N ASN A 13 1.40 23.99 -25.47
CA ASN A 13 2.81 23.55 -25.51
C ASN A 13 3.73 24.27 -24.49
N LEU A 14 3.15 24.85 -23.44
CA LEU A 14 3.92 25.54 -22.41
C LEU A 14 4.78 24.58 -21.56
N VAL A 15 5.88 25.11 -21.03
CA VAL A 15 6.70 24.45 -20.00
C VAL A 15 6.12 24.78 -18.63
N VAL A 16 5.82 23.74 -17.84
CA VAL A 16 5.09 23.88 -16.57
C VAL A 16 5.81 24.82 -15.59
N GLU A 17 7.12 24.63 -15.39
CA GLU A 17 7.89 25.44 -14.43
C GLU A 17 8.07 26.91 -14.83
N ASN A 18 7.85 27.25 -16.10
CA ASN A 18 8.01 28.61 -16.63
C ASN A 18 6.68 29.35 -16.78
N SER A 19 5.57 28.74 -16.36
CA SER A 19 4.22 29.26 -16.59
C SER A 19 3.51 29.55 -15.28
N THR A 20 2.60 30.52 -15.31
CA THR A 20 1.65 30.77 -14.24
C THR A 20 0.48 29.78 -14.31
N LEU A 21 -0.22 29.57 -13.20
CA LEU A 21 -1.44 28.77 -13.19
C LEU A 21 -2.50 29.34 -14.16
N ALA A 22 -2.62 30.66 -14.24
CA ALA A 22 -3.55 31.32 -15.17
C ALA A 22 -3.25 30.94 -16.63
N GLU A 23 -1.98 30.99 -17.05
CA GLU A 23 -1.59 30.57 -18.41
C GLU A 23 -1.85 29.08 -18.67
N LEU A 24 -1.58 28.21 -17.67
CA LEU A 24 -1.84 26.78 -17.80
C LEU A 24 -3.35 26.46 -17.90
N ARG A 25 -4.20 27.25 -17.24
CA ARG A 25 -5.67 27.08 -17.24
C ARG A 25 -6.35 27.49 -18.54
N GLU A 26 -5.65 28.18 -19.44
CA GLU A 26 -6.15 28.46 -20.80
C GLU A 26 -6.17 27.21 -21.70
N PHE A 27 -5.49 26.13 -21.29
CA PHE A 27 -5.40 24.88 -22.04
C PHE A 27 -6.25 23.77 -21.40
N MET A 28 -6.75 22.89 -22.25
CA MET A 28 -7.57 21.74 -21.86
C MET A 28 -6.79 20.44 -22.04
N ILE A 29 -6.93 19.54 -21.07
CA ILE A 29 -6.41 18.19 -21.12
C ILE A 29 -7.08 17.42 -22.27
N ILE A 30 -6.27 16.68 -23.03
CA ILE A 30 -6.73 15.76 -24.05
C ILE A 30 -7.20 14.48 -23.38
N ASP A 31 -8.52 14.26 -23.41
CA ASP A 31 -9.09 12.99 -23.01
C ASP A 31 -9.02 11.98 -24.16
N ASN A 32 -8.09 11.03 -24.03
CA ASN A 32 -7.90 9.97 -25.02
C ASN A 32 -9.10 9.00 -25.10
N PHE A 33 -10.01 9.01 -24.12
CA PHE A 33 -11.22 8.20 -24.10
C PHE A 33 -12.45 8.96 -24.61
N GLY A 34 -12.35 10.28 -24.84
CA GLY A 34 -13.45 11.13 -25.32
C GLY A 34 -14.67 11.15 -24.39
N THR A 35 -14.47 10.87 -23.11
CA THR A 35 -15.51 10.75 -22.09
C THR A 35 -15.86 12.11 -21.46
N PHE A 36 -14.86 12.97 -21.27
CA PHE A 36 -15.02 14.24 -20.57
C PHE A 36 -14.56 15.42 -21.45
N PRO A 37 -15.46 16.36 -21.79
CA PRO A 37 -15.08 17.57 -22.50
C PRO A 37 -14.49 18.62 -21.56
N ASN A 38 -13.57 19.45 -22.06
CA ASN A 38 -13.07 20.68 -21.41
C ASN A 38 -12.48 20.45 -20.00
N ILE A 39 -11.59 19.46 -19.85
CA ILE A 39 -10.93 19.19 -18.58
C ILE A 39 -9.79 20.19 -18.39
N PRO A 40 -9.81 21.07 -17.37
CA PRO A 40 -8.71 21.99 -17.13
C PRO A 40 -7.51 21.26 -16.51
N VAL A 41 -6.32 21.86 -16.60
CA VAL A 41 -5.13 21.38 -15.87
C VAL A 41 -5.39 21.48 -14.35
N PRO A 42 -5.35 20.36 -13.58
CA PRO A 42 -5.68 20.39 -12.16
C PRO A 42 -4.51 20.87 -11.30
N THR A 43 -4.82 21.45 -10.12
CA THR A 43 -3.83 21.74 -9.06
C THR A 43 -3.83 20.66 -7.99
N LEU A 44 -2.74 20.53 -7.23
CA LEU A 44 -2.70 19.63 -6.07
C LEU A 44 -3.72 20.02 -4.99
N GLU A 45 -3.96 21.33 -4.81
CA GLU A 45 -4.99 21.88 -3.94
C GLU A 45 -6.39 21.32 -4.27
N GLU A 46 -6.76 21.26 -5.56
CA GLU A 46 -8.04 20.68 -5.99
C GLU A 46 -8.14 19.19 -5.65
N TYR A 47 -7.04 18.45 -5.71
CA TYR A 47 -7.00 17.05 -5.24
C TYR A 47 -7.20 16.98 -3.72
N PHE A 48 -6.55 17.86 -2.94
CA PHE A 48 -6.74 17.88 -1.49
C PHE A 48 -8.19 18.18 -1.12
N ILE A 49 -8.80 19.19 -1.76
CA ILE A 49 -10.22 19.51 -1.55
C ILE A 49 -11.11 18.32 -1.93
N ARG A 50 -10.83 17.64 -3.04
CA ARG A 50 -11.67 16.53 -3.51
C ARG A 50 -11.59 15.30 -2.61
N PHE A 51 -10.41 14.96 -2.11
CA PHE A 51 -10.15 13.69 -1.42
C PHE A 51 -10.07 13.81 0.11
N LYS A 52 -10.34 15.00 0.67
CA LYS A 52 -10.36 15.19 2.13
C LYS A 52 -11.34 14.22 2.77
N ASP A 53 -10.90 13.52 3.81
CA ASP A 53 -11.68 12.54 4.59
C ASP A 53 -12.14 11.29 3.81
N GLU A 54 -11.75 11.16 2.53
CA GLU A 54 -11.94 9.93 1.76
C GLU A 54 -10.84 8.92 2.13
N ASP A 55 -11.15 7.62 2.04
CA ASP A 55 -10.17 6.54 2.23
C ASP A 55 -9.24 6.40 1.01
N VAL A 56 -8.46 7.45 0.76
CA VAL A 56 -7.53 7.60 -0.36
C VAL A 56 -6.25 8.25 0.14
N ILE A 57 -5.12 7.64 -0.21
CA ILE A 57 -3.79 8.22 -0.04
C ILE A 57 -3.32 8.79 -1.37
N LEU A 58 -2.88 10.05 -1.37
CA LEU A 58 -2.28 10.69 -2.53
C LEU A 58 -0.80 10.32 -2.61
N PHE A 59 -0.44 9.60 -3.67
CA PHE A 59 0.93 9.20 -4.00
C PHE A 59 1.58 10.28 -4.87
N ILE A 60 2.16 11.30 -4.24
CA ILE A 60 2.58 12.56 -4.88
C ILE A 60 4.01 12.44 -5.40
N GLU A 61 4.23 12.59 -6.71
CA GLU A 61 5.58 12.64 -7.27
C GLU A 61 6.14 14.06 -7.39
N ILE A 62 7.30 14.30 -6.77
CA ILE A 62 8.11 15.50 -7.02
C ILE A 62 8.98 15.27 -8.26
N LYS A 63 8.58 15.90 -9.37
CA LYS A 63 9.31 15.92 -10.65
C LYS A 63 10.41 16.98 -10.71
N SER A 64 10.20 18.11 -10.03
CA SER A 64 11.08 19.29 -10.07
C SER A 64 12.40 19.07 -9.33
N THR A 65 13.48 19.66 -9.83
CA THR A 65 14.75 19.79 -9.10
C THR A 65 14.83 21.06 -8.26
N ASN A 66 13.86 21.96 -8.35
CA ASN A 66 13.82 23.21 -7.59
C ASN A 66 13.66 22.92 -6.08
N ALA A 67 14.61 23.37 -5.27
CA ALA A 67 14.61 23.13 -3.82
C ALA A 67 13.39 23.72 -3.08
N ASN A 68 12.70 24.70 -3.68
CA ASN A 68 11.53 25.34 -3.08
C ASN A 68 10.24 24.51 -3.21
N ILE A 69 10.23 23.42 -3.99
CA ILE A 69 9.03 22.61 -4.20
C ILE A 69 8.56 21.91 -2.91
N VAL A 70 9.50 21.45 -2.06
CA VAL A 70 9.17 20.79 -0.79
C VAL A 70 8.61 21.77 0.24
N PRO A 71 9.20 22.96 0.49
CA PRO A 71 8.57 23.98 1.33
C PRO A 71 7.17 24.39 0.85
N ALA A 72 6.96 24.50 -0.47
CA ALA A 72 5.64 24.80 -1.03
C ALA A 72 4.65 23.66 -0.76
N LEU A 73 5.06 22.41 -0.95
CA LEU A 73 4.26 21.23 -0.62
C LEU A 73 3.91 21.20 0.88
N ARG A 74 4.87 21.46 1.77
CA ARG A 74 4.62 21.53 3.23
C ARG A 74 3.53 22.55 3.55
N THR A 75 3.63 23.75 2.99
CA THR A 75 2.64 24.81 3.22
C THR A 75 1.24 24.32 2.86
N LEU A 76 1.09 23.67 1.70
CA LEU A 76 -0.19 23.15 1.25
C LEU A 76 -0.69 21.97 2.10
N ILE A 77 0.21 21.07 2.52
CA ILE A 77 -0.11 19.96 3.43
C ILE A 77 -0.63 20.48 4.77
N GLU A 78 0.00 21.52 5.32
CA GLU A 78 -0.41 22.16 6.58
C GLU A 78 -1.75 22.87 6.45
N GLU A 79 -1.97 23.58 5.35
CA GLU A 79 -3.21 24.33 5.08
C GLU A 79 -4.44 23.41 4.97
N TYR A 80 -4.28 22.24 4.34
CA TYR A 80 -5.38 21.30 4.10
C TYR A 80 -5.39 20.11 5.07
N ASP A 81 -4.43 20.03 5.99
CA ASP A 81 -4.24 18.93 6.94
C ASP A 81 -4.19 17.56 6.23
N PHE A 82 -3.27 17.43 5.28
CA PHE A 82 -3.12 16.24 4.42
C PHE A 82 -1.97 15.30 4.84
N PHE A 83 -1.49 15.43 6.09
CA PHE A 83 -0.36 14.65 6.61
C PHE A 83 -0.60 13.14 6.59
N SER A 84 -1.79 12.68 6.97
CA SER A 84 -2.15 11.26 7.01
C SER A 84 -2.63 10.70 5.67
N GLN A 85 -2.93 11.56 4.69
CA GLN A 85 -3.46 11.18 3.37
C GLN A 85 -2.44 11.40 2.24
N SER A 86 -1.17 11.58 2.56
CA SER A 86 -0.13 11.86 1.57
C SER A 86 1.12 11.02 1.78
N VAL A 87 1.70 10.58 0.67
CA VAL A 87 3.06 10.04 0.61
C VAL A 87 3.76 10.60 -0.62
N VAL A 88 5.08 10.77 -0.56
CA VAL A 88 5.84 11.42 -1.63
C VAL A 88 6.78 10.42 -2.30
N ILE A 89 6.97 10.56 -3.60
CA ILE A 89 8.00 9.85 -4.36
C ILE A 89 8.80 10.82 -5.23
N THR A 90 10.05 10.47 -5.54
CA THR A 90 10.88 11.29 -6.44
C THR A 90 12.05 10.49 -7.02
N PHE A 91 12.49 10.84 -8.22
CA PHE A 91 13.78 10.37 -8.77
C PHE A 91 14.98 11.17 -8.24
N HIS A 92 14.75 12.30 -7.57
CA HIS A 92 15.80 13.24 -7.16
C HIS A 92 16.19 13.04 -5.70
N THR A 93 17.34 12.40 -5.47
CA THR A 93 17.90 12.19 -4.12
C THR A 93 17.98 13.49 -3.30
N ALA A 94 18.33 14.61 -3.94
CA ALA A 94 18.37 15.91 -3.27
C ALA A 94 16.99 16.34 -2.72
N GLN A 95 15.91 16.08 -3.45
CA GLN A 95 14.55 16.37 -3.00
C GLN A 95 14.11 15.45 -1.87
N ALA A 96 14.50 14.16 -1.93
CA ALA A 96 14.27 13.24 -0.83
C ALA A 96 14.97 13.70 0.47
N MET A 97 16.19 14.22 0.38
CA MET A 97 16.90 14.80 1.52
C MET A 97 16.19 16.05 2.07
N ILE A 98 15.77 16.98 1.19
CA ILE A 98 15.01 18.17 1.62
C ILE A 98 13.69 17.75 2.28
N MET A 99 12.99 16.72 1.78
CA MET A 99 11.81 16.15 2.45
C MET A 99 12.12 15.67 3.87
N ARG A 100 13.27 15.01 4.10
CA ARG A 100 13.64 14.55 5.46
C ARG A 100 13.90 15.71 6.43
N ASP A 101 14.34 16.86 5.94
CA ASP A 101 14.63 18.03 6.78
C ASP A 101 13.41 18.93 6.96
N VAL A 102 12.64 19.13 5.89
CA VAL A 102 11.56 20.12 5.83
C VAL A 102 10.19 19.50 6.09
N LEU A 103 9.93 18.26 5.70
CA LEU A 103 8.62 17.61 5.86
C LEU A 103 8.77 16.14 6.33
N PRO A 104 9.43 15.90 7.49
CA PRO A 104 9.76 14.56 7.97
C PRO A 104 8.54 13.71 8.35
N GLU A 105 7.38 14.33 8.57
CA GLU A 105 6.12 13.68 8.96
C GLU A 105 5.54 12.81 7.84
N ILE A 106 5.86 13.11 6.58
CA ILE A 106 5.37 12.37 5.41
C ILE A 106 6.46 11.43 4.90
N SER A 107 6.09 10.19 4.57
CA SER A 107 7.02 9.22 3.96
C SER A 107 7.50 9.67 2.58
N VAL A 108 8.76 9.41 2.25
CA VAL A 108 9.31 9.63 0.90
C VAL A 108 9.96 8.36 0.35
N GLY A 109 9.60 8.03 -0.88
CA GLY A 109 10.16 6.91 -1.62
C GLY A 109 11.09 7.36 -2.75
N LEU A 110 12.23 6.71 -2.88
CA LEU A 110 13.15 6.97 -4.00
C LEU A 110 12.74 6.13 -5.21
N LEU A 111 12.42 6.78 -6.32
CA LEU A 111 12.19 6.13 -7.61
C LEU A 111 13.53 5.77 -8.24
N ASN A 112 13.66 4.51 -8.69
CA ASN A 112 14.90 4.06 -9.30
C ASN A 112 14.72 2.89 -10.28
N GLY A 113 15.27 2.99 -11.49
CA GLY A 113 15.18 1.92 -12.50
C GLY A 113 16.30 0.88 -12.48
N GLY A 114 17.36 1.09 -11.71
CA GLY A 114 18.63 0.33 -11.85
C GLY A 114 19.13 -0.39 -10.60
N LEU A 115 18.70 0.00 -9.40
CA LEU A 115 19.24 -0.53 -8.13
C LEU A 115 19.04 -2.03 -7.95
N LEU A 116 17.97 -2.58 -8.52
CA LEU A 116 17.67 -4.01 -8.44
C LEU A 116 18.36 -4.85 -9.52
N ASN A 117 19.02 -4.23 -10.50
CA ASN A 117 19.58 -4.90 -11.67
C ASN A 117 21.11 -5.08 -11.59
N ALA A 118 21.65 -5.36 -10.40
CA ALA A 118 23.06 -5.70 -10.24
C ALA A 118 23.35 -7.14 -10.69
N GLU A 119 24.62 -7.52 -10.72
CA GLU A 119 25.10 -8.85 -11.12
C GLU A 119 24.50 -10.02 -10.32
N ASN A 120 24.09 -9.78 -9.07
CA ASN A 120 23.46 -10.76 -8.19
C ASN A 120 22.62 -10.08 -7.09
N VAL A 121 21.80 -10.87 -6.41
CA VAL A 121 20.89 -10.42 -5.34
C VAL A 121 21.61 -9.65 -4.23
N SER A 122 22.76 -10.14 -3.77
CA SER A 122 23.53 -9.50 -2.68
C SER A 122 24.05 -8.12 -3.09
N SER A 123 24.51 -7.98 -4.33
CA SER A 123 24.95 -6.70 -4.89
C SER A 123 23.78 -5.72 -5.02
N SER A 124 22.61 -6.16 -5.48
CA SER A 124 21.39 -5.33 -5.53
C SER A 124 20.93 -4.88 -4.14
N VAL A 125 20.96 -5.80 -3.16
CA VAL A 125 20.63 -5.50 -1.76
C VAL A 125 21.59 -4.47 -1.18
N SER A 126 22.89 -4.66 -1.36
CA SER A 126 23.91 -3.74 -0.87
C SER A 126 23.82 -2.35 -1.51
N ALA A 127 23.63 -2.29 -2.83
CA ALA A 127 23.45 -1.03 -3.55
C ALA A 127 22.21 -0.28 -3.07
N THR A 128 21.10 -0.99 -2.88
CA THR A 128 19.86 -0.42 -2.36
C THR A 128 20.05 0.16 -0.95
N ILE A 129 20.60 -0.62 -0.02
CA ILE A 129 20.83 -0.19 1.37
C ILE A 129 21.71 1.05 1.41
N ASN A 130 22.83 1.03 0.67
CA ASN A 130 23.76 2.16 0.60
C ASN A 130 23.11 3.42 0.03
N GLN A 131 22.11 3.27 -0.86
CA GLN A 131 21.40 4.40 -1.44
C GLN A 131 20.31 4.96 -0.52
N ILE A 132 19.43 4.11 0.03
CA ILE A 132 18.18 4.58 0.66
C ILE A 132 18.29 4.79 2.17
N VAL A 133 19.15 4.04 2.87
CA VAL A 133 19.27 4.15 4.34
C VAL A 133 19.81 5.53 4.76
N PRO A 134 20.85 6.10 4.12
CA PRO A 134 21.37 7.42 4.51
C PRO A 134 20.35 8.55 4.35
N ILE A 135 19.45 8.42 3.37
CA ILE A 135 18.41 9.41 3.05
C ILE A 135 17.03 9.01 3.59
N LYS A 136 16.96 7.90 4.36
CA LYS A 136 15.78 7.40 5.06
C LYS A 136 14.52 7.31 4.17
N THR A 137 14.67 6.71 2.98
CA THR A 137 13.56 6.51 2.04
C THR A 137 13.13 5.05 1.93
N THR A 138 11.89 4.82 1.49
CA THR A 138 11.55 3.53 0.86
C THR A 138 12.16 3.45 -0.55
N LEU A 139 12.11 2.27 -1.18
CA LEU A 139 12.52 2.11 -2.58
C LEU A 139 11.30 1.89 -3.45
N ASN A 140 11.24 2.62 -4.57
CA ASN A 140 10.21 2.49 -5.58
C ASN A 140 10.88 2.07 -6.90
N PRO A 141 11.11 0.78 -7.15
CA PRO A 141 11.92 0.34 -8.26
C PRO A 141 11.10 0.03 -9.52
N TYR A 142 11.77 0.03 -10.68
CA TYR A 142 11.23 -0.65 -11.85
C TYR A 142 11.02 -2.15 -11.53
N TYR A 143 9.87 -2.70 -11.91
CA TYR A 143 9.40 -3.98 -11.37
C TYR A 143 10.18 -5.21 -11.88
N LEU A 144 10.61 -5.23 -13.15
CA LEU A 144 11.12 -6.45 -13.80
C LEU A 144 12.29 -7.12 -13.06
N PRO A 145 13.28 -6.39 -12.50
CA PRO A 145 14.38 -7.04 -11.81
C PRO A 145 14.03 -7.56 -10.41
N ALA A 146 12.82 -7.29 -9.87
CA ALA A 146 12.47 -7.73 -8.52
C ALA A 146 12.26 -9.25 -8.45
N THR A 147 12.87 -9.90 -7.46
CA THR A 147 12.71 -11.34 -7.18
C THR A 147 12.30 -11.57 -5.73
N LYS A 148 11.78 -12.77 -5.44
CA LYS A 148 11.34 -13.14 -4.10
C LYS A 148 12.48 -13.09 -3.08
N GLU A 149 13.63 -13.65 -3.43
CA GLU A 149 14.83 -13.61 -2.59
C GLU A 149 15.26 -12.16 -2.28
N MET A 150 15.23 -11.26 -3.27
CA MET A 150 15.53 -9.84 -3.05
C MET A 150 14.55 -9.21 -2.08
N LEU A 151 13.24 -9.42 -2.30
CA LEU A 151 12.22 -8.85 -1.45
C LEU A 151 12.32 -9.35 0.00
N GLU A 152 12.52 -10.65 0.22
CA GLU A 152 12.71 -11.23 1.55
C GLU A 152 13.92 -10.61 2.28
N GLN A 153 15.04 -10.41 1.57
CA GLN A 153 16.21 -9.74 2.14
C GLN A 153 15.93 -8.28 2.51
N MET A 154 15.13 -7.56 1.72
CA MET A 154 14.74 -6.17 2.04
C MET A 154 13.77 -6.13 3.23
N GLN A 155 12.76 -7.00 3.25
CA GLN A 155 11.73 -7.06 4.30
C GLN A 155 12.32 -7.43 5.67
N HIS A 156 13.30 -8.36 5.72
CA HIS A 156 14.05 -8.65 6.95
C HIS A 156 14.79 -7.42 7.52
N ARG A 157 14.95 -6.36 6.73
CA ARG A 157 15.59 -5.09 7.10
C ARG A 157 14.59 -3.93 7.17
N ALA A 158 13.30 -4.24 7.20
CA ALA A 158 12.19 -3.27 7.20
C ALA A 158 12.20 -2.32 5.98
N ILE A 159 12.73 -2.77 4.84
CA ILE A 159 12.69 -2.03 3.57
C ILE A 159 11.56 -2.60 2.73
N THR A 160 10.56 -1.77 2.43
CA THR A 160 9.45 -2.10 1.53
C THR A 160 9.75 -1.66 0.09
N LEU A 161 9.33 -2.47 -0.90
CA LEU A 161 9.43 -2.15 -2.32
C LEU A 161 8.06 -1.76 -2.90
N TRP A 162 8.02 -0.69 -3.70
CA TRP A 162 6.79 -0.17 -4.32
C TRP A 162 7.01 -0.04 -5.84
N THR A 163 6.58 -1.04 -6.61
CA THR A 163 7.05 -1.21 -7.98
C THR A 163 6.23 -0.43 -9.01
N TRP A 164 6.87 -0.02 -10.10
CA TRP A 164 6.24 0.71 -11.21
C TRP A 164 6.84 0.31 -12.57
N THR A 165 6.20 0.60 -13.71
CA THR A 165 4.73 0.71 -13.89
C THR A 165 4.28 -0.60 -14.53
N ILE A 166 3.29 -1.26 -13.94
CA ILE A 166 2.90 -2.62 -14.33
C ILE A 166 1.57 -2.58 -15.08
N ASN A 167 1.64 -2.71 -16.40
CA ASN A 167 0.49 -2.64 -17.32
C ASN A 167 0.32 -3.92 -18.15
N ASN A 168 0.84 -5.05 -17.65
CA ASN A 168 0.51 -6.38 -18.12
C ASN A 168 -0.20 -7.15 -16.98
N PRO A 169 -1.35 -7.81 -17.21
CA PRO A 169 -2.09 -8.51 -16.16
C PRO A 169 -1.30 -9.64 -15.47
N GLU A 170 -0.49 -10.40 -16.22
CA GLU A 170 0.31 -11.50 -15.66
C GLU A 170 1.39 -10.96 -14.72
N ASP A 171 2.12 -9.93 -15.15
CA ASP A 171 3.10 -9.24 -14.31
C ASP A 171 2.44 -8.62 -13.07
N PHE A 172 1.22 -8.07 -13.21
CA PHE A 172 0.48 -7.44 -12.12
C PHE A 172 0.17 -8.45 -11.00
N ILE A 173 -0.40 -9.61 -11.35
CA ILE A 173 -0.64 -10.69 -10.39
C ILE A 173 0.69 -11.20 -9.82
N GLY A 174 1.71 -11.37 -10.67
CA GLY A 174 3.05 -11.76 -10.24
C GLY A 174 3.63 -10.83 -9.16
N GLN A 175 3.47 -9.52 -9.29
CA GLN A 175 3.93 -8.55 -8.27
C GLN A 175 3.12 -8.62 -6.98
N ILE A 176 1.79 -8.82 -7.04
CA ILE A 176 0.97 -9.03 -5.84
C ILE A 176 1.43 -10.26 -5.08
N VAL A 177 1.57 -11.39 -5.78
CA VAL A 177 1.99 -12.67 -5.21
C VAL A 177 3.42 -12.61 -4.68
N LEU A 178 4.26 -11.80 -5.31
CA LEU A 178 5.61 -11.53 -4.84
C LEU A 178 5.60 -10.88 -3.45
N GLY A 179 4.57 -10.11 -3.09
CA GLY A 179 4.41 -9.46 -1.78
C GLY A 179 5.02 -8.06 -1.70
N VAL A 180 5.12 -7.34 -2.83
CA VAL A 180 5.55 -5.94 -2.84
C VAL A 180 4.59 -5.07 -2.02
N GLY A 181 5.08 -3.96 -1.47
CA GLY A 181 4.28 -3.05 -0.64
C GLY A 181 3.19 -2.30 -1.43
N GLY A 182 3.35 -2.17 -2.74
CA GLY A 182 2.35 -1.63 -3.63
C GLY A 182 2.75 -1.72 -5.10
N VAL A 183 1.75 -1.60 -5.97
CA VAL A 183 1.89 -1.69 -7.43
C VAL A 183 1.37 -0.40 -8.05
N THR A 184 2.21 0.26 -8.84
CA THR A 184 1.81 1.40 -9.68
C THR A 184 1.37 0.88 -11.05
N THR A 185 0.14 1.17 -11.45
CA THR A 185 -0.46 0.71 -12.71
C THR A 185 -1.41 1.75 -13.29
N ASP A 186 -1.63 1.70 -14.59
CA ASP A 186 -2.71 2.42 -15.27
C ASP A 186 -4.06 1.64 -15.20
N HIS A 187 -4.07 0.43 -14.64
CA HIS A 187 -5.21 -0.49 -14.63
C HIS A 187 -5.60 -0.96 -13.22
N SER A 188 -5.95 -0.02 -12.33
CA SER A 188 -6.25 -0.31 -10.91
C SER A 188 -7.44 -1.26 -10.68
N THR A 189 -8.32 -1.46 -11.66
CA THR A 189 -9.53 -2.28 -11.53
C THR A 189 -9.33 -3.78 -11.79
N TRP A 190 -8.13 -4.23 -12.19
CA TRP A 190 -7.91 -5.63 -12.55
C TRP A 190 -8.18 -6.62 -11.41
N ILE A 191 -7.97 -6.20 -10.17
CA ILE A 191 -8.21 -7.04 -9.00
C ILE A 191 -9.55 -6.77 -8.31
N SER A 192 -10.44 -5.97 -8.90
CA SER A 192 -11.68 -5.58 -8.20
C SER A 192 -12.55 -6.77 -7.81
N ASN A 193 -12.49 -7.87 -8.57
CA ASN A 193 -13.26 -9.09 -8.29
C ASN A 193 -12.47 -10.11 -7.46
N GLU A 194 -11.18 -9.91 -7.23
CA GLU A 194 -10.31 -10.86 -6.55
C GLU A 194 -10.47 -10.75 -5.03
N ILE A 195 -10.45 -11.89 -4.34
CA ILE A 195 -10.37 -11.92 -2.87
C ILE A 195 -8.89 -11.81 -2.50
N VAL A 196 -8.42 -10.59 -2.33
CA VAL A 196 -7.03 -10.26 -1.93
C VAL A 196 -6.94 -9.68 -0.53
N GLU A 197 -8.07 -9.60 0.17
CA GLU A 197 -8.15 -9.16 1.57
C GLU A 197 -9.27 -9.91 2.32
N PHE A 198 -9.07 -10.06 3.62
CA PHE A 198 -10.11 -10.43 4.58
C PHE A 198 -9.87 -9.65 5.87
N TRP A 199 -10.88 -9.52 6.70
CA TRP A 199 -10.78 -8.80 7.97
C TRP A 199 -11.47 -9.56 9.10
N VAL A 200 -10.99 -9.35 10.31
CA VAL A 200 -11.54 -9.93 11.53
C VAL A 200 -12.16 -8.81 12.36
N PRO A 201 -13.50 -8.67 12.41
CA PRO A 201 -14.16 -7.53 13.04
C PRO A 201 -13.89 -7.36 14.54
N GLN A 202 -13.49 -8.45 15.21
CA GLN A 202 -13.16 -8.47 16.63
C GLN A 202 -11.91 -9.31 16.82
N THR A 203 -10.84 -8.72 17.34
CA THR A 203 -9.56 -9.42 17.59
C THR A 203 -9.36 -9.79 19.06
N GLU A 204 -10.25 -9.34 19.95
CA GLU A 204 -10.16 -9.57 21.39
C GLU A 204 -11.39 -10.37 21.85
N PHE A 205 -11.18 -11.55 22.44
CA PHE A 205 -12.24 -12.43 22.92
C PHE A 205 -12.01 -12.86 24.37
N THR A 206 -13.08 -13.26 25.04
CA THR A 206 -13.02 -13.84 26.37
C THR A 206 -13.84 -15.12 26.42
N TYR A 207 -13.31 -16.18 27.05
CA TYR A 207 -14.01 -17.44 27.28
C TYR A 207 -13.86 -17.86 28.75
N SER A 208 -14.99 -18.05 29.44
CA SER A 208 -15.01 -18.51 30.84
C SER A 208 -15.22 -20.02 30.92
N ILE A 209 -14.35 -20.70 31.68
CA ILE A 209 -14.44 -22.15 31.92
C ILE A 209 -15.68 -22.47 32.78
N SER A 210 -15.96 -21.68 33.81
CA SER A 210 -17.11 -21.86 34.72
C SER A 210 -18.43 -21.44 34.10
N ASN A 211 -18.44 -20.47 33.18
CA ASN A 211 -19.63 -19.95 32.52
C ASN A 211 -19.44 -19.90 31.00
N PRO A 212 -19.36 -21.05 30.33
CA PRO A 212 -19.03 -21.11 28.91
C PRO A 212 -20.12 -20.46 28.06
N THR A 213 -19.73 -19.45 27.27
CA THR A 213 -20.55 -18.83 26.23
C THR A 213 -20.07 -19.28 24.85
N THR A 214 -20.97 -19.27 23.88
CA THR A 214 -20.58 -19.51 22.49
C THR A 214 -19.76 -18.32 21.98
N VAL A 215 -18.47 -18.54 21.76
CA VAL A 215 -17.55 -17.60 21.12
C VAL A 215 -17.19 -18.17 19.75
N GLU A 216 -17.67 -17.56 18.67
CA GLU A 216 -17.33 -17.96 17.30
C GLU A 216 -16.25 -17.04 16.74
N LEU A 217 -15.13 -17.63 16.33
CA LEU A 217 -14.02 -16.92 15.71
C LEU A 217 -14.31 -16.74 14.22
N MET A 218 -14.95 -15.61 13.91
CA MET A 218 -15.46 -15.29 12.59
C MET A 218 -14.73 -14.09 11.97
N GLY A 219 -14.44 -14.21 10.69
CA GLY A 219 -13.93 -13.13 9.86
C GLY A 219 -14.93 -12.79 8.76
N ARG A 220 -14.53 -11.86 7.90
CA ARG A 220 -15.22 -11.50 6.68
C ARG A 220 -14.21 -11.41 5.56
N PHE A 221 -14.53 -11.92 4.39
CA PHE A 221 -13.74 -11.68 3.19
C PHE A 221 -14.58 -10.93 2.17
N GLY A 222 -13.92 -10.22 1.27
CA GLY A 222 -14.59 -9.41 0.29
C GLY A 222 -13.69 -9.03 -0.88
N ASN A 223 -14.23 -8.19 -1.74
CA ASN A 223 -13.50 -7.62 -2.88
C ASN A 223 -14.01 -6.20 -3.18
N ARG A 224 -13.31 -5.48 -4.05
CA ARG A 224 -13.65 -4.10 -4.40
C ARG A 224 -14.88 -3.98 -5.32
N ALA A 225 -15.40 -5.10 -5.82
CA ALA A 225 -16.68 -5.17 -6.54
C ALA A 225 -17.90 -5.27 -5.60
N GLY A 226 -17.70 -5.26 -4.28
CA GLY A 226 -18.77 -5.22 -3.27
C GLY A 226 -19.17 -6.59 -2.72
N LEU A 227 -18.37 -7.64 -2.95
CA LEU A 227 -18.52 -8.90 -2.22
C LEU A 227 -18.15 -8.67 -0.75
N ASP A 228 -18.98 -9.16 0.16
CA ASP A 228 -18.71 -9.16 1.60
C ASP A 228 -19.44 -10.35 2.25
N TYR A 229 -18.67 -11.32 2.76
CA TYR A 229 -19.21 -12.57 3.27
C TYR A 229 -18.57 -13.00 4.59
N PRO A 230 -19.35 -13.32 5.63
CA PRO A 230 -18.82 -13.83 6.90
C PRO A 230 -18.38 -15.29 6.78
N PHE A 231 -17.24 -15.65 7.39
CA PHE A 231 -16.73 -17.01 7.35
C PHE A 231 -15.96 -17.36 8.63
N PRO A 232 -15.94 -18.65 9.04
CA PRO A 232 -15.02 -19.12 10.06
C PRO A 232 -13.60 -19.18 9.48
N PHE A 233 -12.71 -18.27 9.88
CA PHE A 233 -11.35 -18.19 9.32
C PHE A 233 -10.48 -19.38 9.70
N GLN A 234 -9.52 -19.75 8.87
CA GLN A 234 -8.52 -20.73 9.31
C GLN A 234 -7.53 -20.03 10.26
N PHE A 235 -6.86 -20.74 11.16
CA PHE A 235 -5.91 -20.11 12.07
C PHE A 235 -4.78 -21.04 12.53
N ILE A 236 -3.68 -20.42 12.94
CA ILE A 236 -2.55 -21.08 13.61
C ILE A 236 -2.52 -20.60 15.07
N ILE A 237 -2.42 -21.50 16.05
CA ILE A 237 -2.17 -21.10 17.44
C ILE A 237 -0.70 -20.74 17.58
N LEU A 238 -0.41 -19.48 17.89
CA LEU A 238 0.95 -18.97 18.09
C LEU A 238 1.45 -19.28 19.52
N SER A 239 0.58 -19.17 20.52
CA SER A 239 0.87 -19.48 21.93
C SER A 239 -0.42 -19.71 22.73
N GLY A 240 -0.31 -20.29 23.94
CA GLY A 240 -1.44 -20.56 24.82
C GLY A 240 -2.10 -21.93 24.62
N SER A 241 -1.45 -22.85 23.90
CA SER A 241 -2.00 -24.21 23.70
C SER A 241 -2.08 -25.02 24.99
N GLU A 242 -1.27 -24.67 25.99
CA GLU A 242 -1.29 -25.20 27.35
C GLU A 242 -2.60 -24.91 28.10
N THR A 243 -3.40 -23.93 27.67
CA THR A 243 -4.74 -23.68 28.22
C THR A 243 -5.70 -24.85 27.98
N GLY A 244 -5.37 -25.75 27.05
CA GLY A 244 -6.25 -26.85 26.63
C GLY A 244 -7.46 -26.37 25.84
N ILE A 245 -7.37 -25.19 25.20
CA ILE A 245 -8.45 -24.63 24.37
C ILE A 245 -8.85 -25.62 23.25
N THR A 246 -10.16 -25.82 23.07
CA THR A 246 -10.73 -26.68 22.03
C THR A 246 -11.71 -25.92 21.16
N PHE A 247 -11.80 -26.31 19.89
CA PHE A 247 -12.65 -25.67 18.88
C PHE A 247 -13.62 -26.66 18.26
N GLY A 248 -14.84 -26.20 18.00
CA GLY A 248 -15.93 -26.95 17.38
C GLY A 248 -16.22 -26.48 15.96
N THR A 249 -17.47 -26.67 15.53
CA THR A 249 -17.95 -26.19 14.23
C THR A 249 -17.88 -24.67 14.15
N LYS A 250 -17.57 -24.15 12.96
CA LYS A 250 -17.39 -22.70 12.70
C LYS A 250 -16.42 -22.01 13.66
N ASN A 251 -15.37 -22.72 14.07
CA ASN A 251 -14.38 -22.23 15.04
C ASN A 251 -15.00 -21.73 16.35
N SER A 252 -16.11 -22.32 16.79
CA SER A 252 -16.65 -22.04 18.12
C SER A 252 -15.69 -22.57 19.19
N ILE A 253 -15.38 -21.77 20.21
CA ILE A 253 -14.64 -22.26 21.37
C ILE A 253 -15.55 -23.20 22.16
N THR A 254 -15.12 -24.45 22.33
CA THR A 254 -15.92 -25.51 22.97
C THR A 254 -15.45 -25.86 24.38
N GLY A 255 -14.25 -25.43 24.77
CA GLY A 255 -13.65 -25.79 26.05
C GLY A 255 -12.27 -25.16 26.24
N ALA A 256 -11.85 -25.10 27.50
CA ALA A 256 -10.47 -24.90 27.94
C ALA A 256 -10.31 -25.55 29.34
N THR A 257 -9.09 -25.92 29.71
CA THR A 257 -8.79 -26.61 30.98
C THR A 257 -8.21 -25.71 32.05
N THR A 258 -7.52 -24.62 31.67
CA THR A 258 -6.89 -23.68 32.61
C THR A 258 -6.96 -22.27 32.07
N ALA A 259 -7.10 -21.29 32.96
CA ALA A 259 -7.03 -19.87 32.61
C ALA A 259 -5.67 -19.49 32.00
N GLY A 260 -5.67 -18.47 31.14
CA GLY A 260 -4.49 -17.99 30.43
C GLY A 260 -4.85 -17.26 29.14
N ASP A 261 -3.83 -16.82 28.41
CA ASP A 261 -4.00 -16.08 27.15
C ASP A 261 -3.66 -16.98 25.96
N VAL A 262 -4.49 -16.93 24.92
CA VAL A 262 -4.28 -17.66 23.66
C VAL A 262 -4.15 -16.65 22.53
N TYR A 263 -3.07 -16.74 21.76
CA TYR A 263 -2.84 -15.90 20.60
C TYR A 263 -2.89 -16.75 19.34
N ILE A 264 -3.73 -16.38 18.39
CA ILE A 264 -3.89 -17.08 17.12
C ILE A 264 -3.63 -16.13 15.95
N LEU A 265 -3.11 -16.69 14.87
CA LEU A 265 -2.89 -16.00 13.60
C LEU A 265 -3.96 -16.46 12.59
N PRO A 266 -4.98 -15.63 12.30
CA PRO A 266 -5.98 -15.93 11.29
C PRO A 266 -5.36 -15.95 9.89
N TYR A 267 -5.88 -16.83 9.03
CA TYR A 267 -5.56 -16.86 7.62
C TYR A 267 -6.74 -17.31 6.75
N LEU A 268 -6.66 -16.96 5.47
CA LEU A 268 -7.58 -17.36 4.40
C LEU A 268 -6.76 -17.85 3.21
N GLU A 269 -7.02 -19.08 2.77
CA GLU A 269 -6.55 -19.58 1.49
C GLU A 269 -7.58 -19.24 0.41
N THR A 270 -7.12 -18.67 -0.69
CA THR A 270 -7.97 -18.29 -1.82
C THR A 270 -7.23 -18.48 -3.13
N THR A 271 -7.97 -18.49 -4.23
CA THR A 271 -7.46 -18.70 -5.58
C THR A 271 -7.87 -17.51 -6.43
N LEU A 272 -6.88 -16.87 -7.04
CA LEU A 272 -7.09 -15.78 -8.00
C LEU A 272 -7.69 -16.32 -9.30
N SER A 273 -8.28 -15.45 -10.11
CA SER A 273 -8.92 -15.86 -11.38
C SER A 273 -8.00 -16.55 -12.39
N ASP A 274 -6.68 -16.35 -12.30
CA ASP A 274 -5.66 -17.03 -13.11
C ASP A 274 -5.28 -18.44 -12.58
N GLY A 275 -5.85 -18.85 -11.45
CA GLY A 275 -5.58 -20.12 -10.78
C GLY A 275 -4.46 -20.06 -9.74
N THR A 276 -3.83 -18.89 -9.54
CA THR A 276 -2.79 -18.72 -8.52
C THR A 276 -3.39 -18.82 -7.13
N GLN A 277 -2.84 -19.73 -6.31
CA GLN A 277 -3.24 -19.87 -4.90
C GLN A 277 -2.43 -18.90 -4.03
N ILE A 278 -3.12 -18.19 -3.15
CA ILE A 278 -2.51 -17.28 -2.17
C ILE A 278 -3.05 -17.57 -0.77
N THR A 279 -2.23 -17.27 0.23
CA THR A 279 -2.63 -17.29 1.64
C THR A 279 -2.57 -15.87 2.17
N LEU A 280 -3.72 -15.36 2.59
CA LEU A 280 -3.85 -14.08 3.25
C LEU A 280 -3.78 -14.31 4.75
N TYR A 281 -3.05 -13.45 5.45
CA TYR A 281 -3.00 -13.43 6.92
C TYR A 281 -3.64 -12.13 7.42
N TYR A 282 -4.21 -12.16 8.62
CA TYR A 282 -4.71 -10.97 9.31
C TYR A 282 -4.01 -10.79 10.65
N ASP A 283 -4.35 -9.71 11.35
CA ASP A 283 -3.78 -9.38 12.64
C ASP A 283 -4.02 -10.48 13.68
N ILE A 284 -3.16 -10.51 14.70
CA ILE A 284 -3.24 -11.51 15.77
C ILE A 284 -4.58 -11.35 16.50
N VAL A 285 -5.26 -12.47 16.71
CA VAL A 285 -6.45 -12.55 17.55
C VAL A 285 -6.04 -13.08 18.92
N HIS A 286 -6.48 -12.39 19.96
CA HIS A 286 -6.26 -12.71 21.35
C HIS A 286 -7.55 -13.24 21.98
N VAL A 287 -7.44 -14.38 22.66
CA VAL A 287 -8.52 -15.00 23.42
C VAL A 287 -8.06 -15.16 24.86
N GLN A 288 -8.70 -14.43 25.76
CA GLN A 288 -8.48 -14.57 27.19
C GLN A 288 -9.35 -15.71 27.74
N ILE A 289 -8.71 -16.73 28.30
CA ILE A 289 -9.38 -17.81 29.04
C ILE A 289 -9.43 -17.44 30.51
N THR A 290 -10.64 -17.34 31.05
CA THR A 290 -10.88 -17.10 32.47
C THR A 290 -11.43 -18.34 33.16
N GLU A 291 -11.31 -18.37 34.47
CA GLU A 291 -12.02 -19.35 35.31
C GLU A 291 -13.54 -19.33 35.08
#